data_AF-A0A259HDU9-F1
#
_entry.id   AF-A0A259HDU9-F1
#
_cell.length_a   1.000
_cell.length_b   1.000
_cell.length_c   1.000
_cell.angle_alpha   90.00
_cell.angle_beta   90.00
_cell.angle_gamma   90.00
#
_symmetry.space_group_name_H-M   'P 1'
#
loop_
_entity.id
_entity.type
_entity.pdbx_description
1 polymer ?
#
loop_
_entity_poly.entity_id
_entity_poly.type
_entity_poly.pdbx_seq_one_letter_code
_entity_poly.pdbx_strand_id
1 'polypeptide(L)'
;MLSFLPKNPQDVMEELRVKFKQRRTSMGYTQTECATRSGVSLGSLKRFERTGQISLESFLKLAFVLECLGEFDGVCVEREEMPKSMDEIFEEVK
;
A
#
# COMPACT_ATOMS: atom_id res chain seq x y z
N MET A 1 -9.25 -15.98 -12.02
CA MET A 1 -9.78 -17.27 -11.51
C MET A 1 -9.76 -17.16 -9.98
N LEU A 2 -10.93 -17.25 -9.33
CA LEU A 2 -11.18 -17.12 -7.87
C LEU A 2 -10.74 -15.79 -7.22
N SER A 3 -11.41 -14.67 -7.56
CA SER A 3 -11.21 -13.34 -6.94
C SER A 3 -12.26 -13.00 -5.86
N PHE A 4 -12.78 -14.01 -5.14
CA PHE A 4 -13.89 -13.84 -4.18
C PHE A 4 -13.50 -14.10 -2.72
N LEU A 5 -12.28 -14.56 -2.44
CA LEU A 5 -11.79 -14.73 -1.08
C LEU A 5 -11.28 -13.38 -0.54
N PRO A 6 -11.69 -12.96 0.68
CA PRO A 6 -11.13 -11.78 1.31
C PRO A 6 -9.62 -11.98 1.52
N LYS A 7 -8.84 -10.95 1.20
CA LYS A 7 -7.38 -10.96 1.37
C LYS A 7 -7.04 -11.12 2.84
N ASN A 8 -6.12 -12.03 3.14
CA ASN A 8 -5.51 -12.12 4.46
C ASN A 8 -4.31 -11.14 4.56
N PRO A 9 -3.76 -10.90 5.77
CA PRO A 9 -2.64 -9.98 5.93
C PRO A 9 -1.40 -10.31 5.08
N GLN A 10 -1.10 -11.59 4.89
CA GLN A 10 0.03 -12.02 4.06
C GLN A 10 -0.18 -11.68 2.59
N ASP A 11 -1.41 -11.77 2.07
CA ASP A 11 -1.74 -11.35 0.70
C ASP A 11 -1.52 -9.84 0.52
N VAL A 12 -1.90 -9.04 1.51
CA VAL A 12 -1.66 -7.59 1.48
C VAL A 12 -0.17 -7.28 1.52
N MET A 13 0.60 -7.96 2.39
CA MET A 13 2.06 -7.80 2.45
C MET A 13 2.73 -8.17 1.13
N GLU A 14 2.29 -9.24 0.48
CA GLU A 14 2.75 -9.68 -0.84
C GLU A 14 2.48 -8.60 -1.90
N GLU A 15 1.27 -8.09 -1.97
CA GLU A 15 0.91 -7.06 -2.95
C GLU A 15 1.70 -5.77 -2.74
N LEU A 16 1.84 -5.33 -1.48
CA LEU A 16 2.61 -4.12 -1.16
C LEU A 16 4.08 -4.29 -1.53
N ARG A 17 4.71 -5.43 -1.24
CA ARG A 17 6.12 -5.66 -1.62
C ARG A 17 6.30 -5.60 -3.13
N VAL A 18 5.39 -6.20 -3.90
CA VAL A 18 5.46 -6.23 -5.38
C VAL A 18 5.26 -4.83 -5.94
N LYS A 19 4.21 -4.12 -5.52
CA LYS A 19 3.88 -2.76 -6.00
C LYS A 19 5.01 -1.78 -5.70
N PHE A 20 5.54 -1.78 -4.47
CA PHE A 20 6.63 -0.87 -4.10
C PHE A 20 7.91 -1.18 -4.87
N LYS A 21 8.26 -2.46 -5.04
CA LYS A 21 9.42 -2.86 -5.85
C LYS A 21 9.27 -2.41 -7.30
N GLN A 22 8.09 -2.62 -7.90
CA GLN A 22 7.79 -2.20 -9.27
C GLN A 22 7.90 -0.69 -9.43
N ARG A 23 7.31 0.07 -8.51
CA ARG A 23 7.38 1.55 -8.51
C ARG A 23 8.81 2.05 -8.38
N ARG A 24 9.60 1.47 -7.47
CA ARG A 24 11.03 1.79 -7.35
C ARG A 24 11.75 1.57 -8.67
N THR A 25 11.52 0.43 -9.34
CA THR A 25 12.18 0.12 -10.61
C THR A 25 11.70 1.01 -11.76
N SER A 26 10.42 1.40 -11.80
CA SER A 26 9.90 2.30 -12.83
C SER A 26 10.45 3.73 -12.69
N MET A 27 10.81 4.14 -11.47
CA MET A 27 11.56 5.39 -11.21
C MET A 27 13.08 5.27 -11.48
N GLY A 28 13.56 4.09 -11.90
CA GLY A 28 14.98 3.86 -12.21
C GLY A 28 15.89 3.75 -10.98
N TYR A 29 15.34 3.62 -9.77
CA TYR A 29 16.16 3.53 -8.56
C TYR A 29 16.63 2.11 -8.30
N THR A 30 17.93 1.94 -8.07
CA THR A 30 18.48 0.73 -7.45
C THR A 30 18.04 0.62 -5.99
N GLN A 31 18.22 -0.57 -5.38
CA GLN A 31 17.96 -0.73 -3.94
C GLN A 31 18.86 0.19 -3.10
N THR A 32 20.13 0.34 -3.47
CA THR A 32 21.08 1.20 -2.75
C THR A 32 20.70 2.68 -2.83
N GLU A 33 20.31 3.16 -4.01
CA GLU A 33 19.86 4.55 -4.18
C GLU A 33 18.56 4.82 -3.41
N CYS A 34 17.58 3.92 -3.50
CA CYS A 34 16.31 4.09 -2.78
C CYS A 34 16.51 4.05 -1.25
N ALA A 35 17.35 3.14 -0.75
CA ALA A 35 17.74 3.09 0.66
C ALA A 35 18.40 4.41 1.10
N THR A 36 19.32 4.94 0.29
CA THR A 36 20.02 6.20 0.57
C THR A 36 19.04 7.38 0.59
N ARG A 37 18.17 7.51 -0.41
CA ARG A 37 17.18 8.59 -0.53
C ARG A 37 16.17 8.59 0.62
N SER A 38 15.73 7.41 1.05
CA SER A 38 14.72 7.25 2.11
C SER A 38 15.28 7.29 3.52
N GLY A 39 16.61 7.21 3.69
CA GLY A 39 17.24 7.04 5.00
C GLY A 39 16.95 5.68 5.64
N VAL A 40 16.44 4.70 4.89
CA VAL A 40 16.19 3.33 5.35
C VAL A 40 17.43 2.49 5.08
N SER A 41 17.79 1.58 5.99
CA SER A 41 18.94 0.70 5.75
C SER A 41 18.71 -0.24 4.55
N LEU A 42 19.75 -0.47 3.76
CA LEU A 42 19.68 -1.39 2.61
C LEU A 42 19.19 -2.79 3.00
N GLY A 43 19.58 -3.27 4.19
CA GLY A 43 19.10 -4.55 4.72
C GLY A 43 17.59 -4.58 4.97
N SER A 44 17.00 -3.48 5.43
CA SER A 44 15.55 -3.38 5.64
C SER A 44 14.80 -3.33 4.33
N LEU A 45 15.27 -2.56 3.34
CA LEU A 45 14.67 -2.54 2.00
C LEU A 45 14.75 -3.92 1.32
N LYS A 46 15.90 -4.60 1.41
CA LYS A 46 16.05 -5.98 0.88
C LYS A 46 15.12 -6.97 1.58
N ARG A 47 14.97 -6.88 2.90
CA ARG A 47 14.03 -7.73 3.64
C ARG A 47 12.60 -7.47 3.20
N PHE A 48 12.18 -6.21 3.11
CA PHE A 48 10.87 -5.83 2.61
C PHE A 48 10.59 -6.39 1.22
N GLU A 49 11.47 -6.16 0.24
CA GLU A 49 11.24 -6.64 -1.13
C GLU A 49 11.28 -8.16 -1.26
N ARG A 50 11.92 -8.86 -0.32
CA ARG A 50 12.00 -10.33 -0.30
C ARG A 50 10.83 -10.97 0.46
N THR A 51 10.35 -10.38 1.54
CA THR A 51 9.41 -11.04 2.47
C THR A 51 8.17 -10.23 2.80
N GLY A 52 8.09 -8.96 2.40
CA GLY A 52 7.05 -8.01 2.81
C GLY A 52 7.27 -7.44 4.22
N GLN A 53 8.30 -7.86 4.95
CA GLN A 53 8.49 -7.46 6.35
C GLN A 53 9.37 -6.22 6.52
N ILE A 54 8.81 -5.19 7.15
CA ILE A 54 9.45 -3.89 7.42
C ILE A 54 8.76 -3.23 8.63
N SER A 55 9.42 -2.26 9.28
CA SER A 55 8.71 -1.41 10.24
C SER A 55 7.81 -0.42 9.51
N LEU A 56 6.72 0.02 10.15
CA LEU A 56 5.82 1.01 9.56
C LEU A 56 6.55 2.32 9.21
N GLU A 57 7.40 2.83 10.11
CA GLU A 57 8.19 4.04 9.85
C GLU A 57 9.05 3.93 8.59
N SER A 58 9.79 2.81 8.42
CA SER A 58 10.62 2.61 7.23
C SER A 58 9.76 2.45 5.98
N PHE A 59 8.59 1.83 6.09
CA PHE A 59 7.66 1.70 4.98
C PHE A 59 7.14 3.06 4.50
N LEU A 60 6.75 3.94 5.41
CA LEU A 60 6.30 5.30 5.08
C LEU A 60 7.44 6.16 4.52
N LYS A 61 8.68 6.00 4.99
CA LYS A 61 9.85 6.64 4.38
C LYS A 61 10.09 6.19 2.94
N LEU A 62 9.90 4.90 2.64
CA LEU A 62 9.94 4.41 1.27
C LEU A 62 8.79 5.01 0.45
N ALA A 63 7.58 5.06 0.99
CA ALA A 63 6.43 5.63 0.30
C ALA A 63 6.64 7.12 -0.05
N PHE A 64 7.26 7.88 0.84
CA PHE A 64 7.61 9.28 0.61
C PHE A 64 8.54 9.45 -0.59
N VAL A 65 9.65 8.70 -0.63
CA VAL A 65 10.63 8.79 -1.73
C VAL A 65 10.11 8.21 -3.05
N LEU A 66 9.16 7.29 -2.98
CA LEU A 66 8.50 6.71 -4.15
C LEU A 66 7.25 7.49 -4.59
N GLU A 67 7.04 8.70 -4.02
CA GLU A 67 5.96 9.61 -4.38
C GLU A 67 4.57 8.96 -4.27
N CYS A 68 4.37 8.13 -3.25
CA CYS A 68 3.09 7.46 -2.95
C CYS A 68 2.67 7.58 -1.48
N LEU A 69 3.31 8.43 -0.68
CA LEU A 69 2.90 8.64 0.72
C LEU A 69 1.46 9.15 0.84
N GLY A 70 1.00 10.00 -0.09
CA GLY A 70 -0.38 10.51 -0.09
C GLY A 70 -1.44 9.42 -0.34
N GLU A 71 -1.07 8.25 -0.89
CA GLU A 71 -2.01 7.13 -1.05
C GLU A 71 -2.45 6.57 0.32
N PHE A 72 -1.72 6.86 1.41
CA PHE A 72 -2.07 6.43 2.76
C PHE A 72 -3.21 7.25 3.38
N ASP A 73 -3.54 8.42 2.82
CA ASP A 73 -4.70 9.20 3.28
C ASP A 73 -6.02 8.44 3.05
N GLY A 74 -6.03 7.45 2.14
CA GLY A 74 -7.15 6.55 1.90
C GLY A 74 -7.25 5.36 2.86
N VAL A 75 -6.25 5.16 3.74
CA VAL A 75 -6.25 4.04 4.69
C VAL A 75 -7.20 4.35 5.85
N CYS A 76 -8.12 3.42 6.13
CA CYS A 76 -9.10 3.53 7.22
C CYS A 76 -10.05 4.74 7.12
N VAL A 77 -10.24 5.31 5.92
CA VAL A 77 -11.32 6.26 5.66
C VAL A 77 -12.66 5.54 5.85
N GLU A 78 -13.64 6.23 6.45
CA GLU A 78 -15.01 5.72 6.57
C GLU A 78 -15.52 5.33 5.19
N ARG A 79 -16.05 4.11 5.08
CA ARG A 79 -16.80 3.74 3.89
C ARG A 79 -18.12 4.50 3.99
N GLU A 80 -18.50 5.20 2.92
CA GLU A 80 -19.89 5.64 2.77
C GLU A 80 -20.77 4.42 3.06
N GLU A 81 -21.68 4.55 4.03
CA GLU A 81 -22.60 3.48 4.34
C GLU A 81 -23.32 3.14 3.04
N MET A 82 -23.11 1.94 2.51
CA MET A 82 -23.97 1.47 1.45
C MET A 82 -25.39 1.49 1.99
N PRO A 83 -26.38 2.03 1.25
CA PRO A 83 -27.76 1.97 1.67
C PRO A 83 -28.09 0.53 2.01
N LYS A 84 -28.54 0.33 3.25
CA LYS A 84 -28.77 -0.98 3.86
C LYS A 84 -29.97 -1.67 3.20
N SER A 85 -30.75 -0.93 2.41
CA SER A 85 -31.87 -1.42 1.62
C SER A 85 -32.12 -0.55 0.39
N MET A 86 -32.92 -1.09 -0.55
CA MET A 86 -33.41 -0.32 -1.71
C MET A 86 -34.32 0.85 -1.29
N ASP A 87 -35.02 0.73 -0.16
CA ASP A 87 -35.95 1.75 0.32
C ASP A 87 -35.20 3.04 0.75
N GLU A 88 -34.01 2.90 1.34
CA GLU A 88 -33.16 4.04 1.72
C GLU A 88 -32.70 4.87 0.50
N ILE A 89 -32.51 4.24 -0.67
CA ILE A 89 -32.11 4.95 -1.91
C ILE A 89 -33.22 5.87 -2.41
N PHE A 90 -34.49 5.47 -2.25
CA PHE A 90 -35.61 6.26 -2.72
C PHE A 90 -35.92 7.47 -1.83
N GLU A 91 -35.44 7.49 -0.58
CA GLU A 91 -35.62 8.61 0.35
C GLU A 91 -34.62 9.77 0.12
N GLU A 92 -33.42 9.50 -0.40
CA GLU A 92 -32.39 10.53 -0.65
C GLU A 92 -32.69 11.44 -1.86
N VAL A 93 -33.67 11.10 -2.71
CA VAL A 93 -33.97 11.81 -3.96
C VAL A 93 -35.11 12.85 -3.80
N LYS A 94 -35.42 13.27 -2.57
CA LYS A 94 -36.54 14.19 -2.28
C LYS A 94 -36.09 15.51 -1.68
#